data_AF-A0A933YGM7-F1
#
_entry.id   AF-A0A933YGM7-F1
#
_cell.length_a   1.000
_cell.length_b   1.000
_cell.length_c   1.000
_cell.angle_alpha   90.00
_cell.angle_beta   90.00
_cell.angle_gamma   90.00
#
_symmetry.space_group_name_H-M   'P 1'
#
loop_
_entity.id
_entity.type
_entity.pdbx_description
1 polymer ?
#
loop_
_entity_poly.entity_id
_entity_poly.type
_entity_poly.pdbx_seq_one_letter_code
_entity_poly.pdbx_strand_id
1 'polypeptide(L)'
;MKLTISPTCAHSCKGLCNALEIAEHREREAIKEYGRFAENCDYPDVRVLLQEVIKDREHSLRMLEEKRAMLVAKFETLDNINDSFA
;
A
#
# COMPACT_ATOMS: atom_id res chain seq x y z
N MET A 1 33.88 -19.20 14.11
CA MET A 1 32.45 -18.93 13.88
C MET A 1 32.12 -17.61 14.58
N LYS A 2 32.11 -16.49 13.85
CA LYS A 2 31.80 -15.16 14.42
C LYS A 2 30.28 -15.00 14.45
N LEU A 3 29.74 -14.78 15.64
CA LEU A 3 28.33 -14.42 15.87
C LEU A 3 28.18 -12.92 15.63
N THR A 4 27.57 -12.55 14.52
CA THR A 4 27.09 -11.20 14.24
C THR A 4 25.66 -11.32 13.74
N ILE A 5 24.77 -10.53 14.35
CA ILE A 5 23.58 -9.84 13.77
C ILE A 5 22.65 -9.54 14.96
N SER A 6 22.41 -8.25 15.20
CA SER A 6 21.31 -7.75 16.05
C SER A 6 19.97 -7.99 15.32
N PRO A 7 19.02 -8.81 15.83
CA PRO A 7 18.01 -9.42 14.95
C PRO A 7 16.55 -9.03 15.25
N THR A 8 16.18 -7.75 15.30
CA THR A 8 14.76 -7.40 15.58
C THR A 8 14.08 -6.40 14.64
N CYS A 9 14.76 -5.74 13.71
CA CYS A 9 14.09 -4.78 12.80
C CYS A 9 13.77 -5.31 11.39
N ALA A 10 14.51 -6.30 10.87
CA ALA A 10 14.42 -6.67 9.46
C ALA A 10 13.17 -7.49 9.06
N HIS A 11 12.47 -8.15 9.99
CA HIS A 11 11.37 -9.07 9.66
C HIS A 11 9.96 -8.47 9.79
N SER A 12 9.69 -7.68 10.84
CA SER A 12 8.37 -7.06 11.02
C SER A 12 8.11 -5.95 9.98
N CYS A 13 9.14 -5.20 9.65
CA CYS A 13 9.10 -4.10 8.68
C CYS A 13 8.90 -4.60 7.24
N LYS A 14 9.59 -5.69 6.85
CA LYS A 14 9.36 -6.35 5.56
C LYS A 14 7.94 -6.92 5.44
N GLY A 15 7.42 -7.45 6.55
CA GLY A 15 6.03 -7.90 6.64
C GLY A 15 5.03 -6.76 6.41
N LEU A 16 5.28 -5.58 7.00
CA LEU A 16 4.41 -4.42 6.84
C LEU A 16 4.46 -3.83 5.42
N CYS A 17 5.64 -3.68 4.81
CA CYS A 17 5.75 -3.21 3.42
C CYS A 17 5.02 -4.16 2.45
N ASN A 18 5.17 -5.47 2.64
CA ASN A 18 4.46 -6.47 1.83
C ASN A 18 2.94 -6.40 2.07
N ALA A 19 2.50 -6.20 3.32
CA ALA A 19 1.08 -6.05 3.62
C ALA A 19 0.46 -4.81 2.94
N LEU A 20 1.19 -3.69 2.92
CA LEU A 20 0.75 -2.48 2.21
C LEU A 20 0.70 -2.67 0.70
N GLU A 21 1.69 -3.33 0.11
CA GLU A 21 1.70 -3.65 -1.32
C GLU A 21 0.51 -4.55 -1.72
N ILE A 22 0.20 -5.56 -0.89
CA ILE A 22 -0.99 -6.40 -1.09
C ILE A 22 -2.27 -5.56 -0.96
N ALA A 23 -2.33 -4.64 0.00
CA ALA A 23 -3.49 -3.77 0.18
C ALA A 23 -3.69 -2.83 -1.02
N GLU A 24 -2.61 -2.19 -1.52
CA GLU A 24 -2.64 -1.37 -2.73
C GLU A 24 -3.14 -2.16 -3.93
N HIS A 25 -2.64 -3.38 -4.12
CA HIS A 25 -3.10 -4.24 -5.21
C HIS A 25 -4.60 -4.55 -5.11
N ARG A 26 -5.09 -4.87 -3.92
CA ARG A 26 -6.52 -5.13 -3.69
C ARG A 26 -7.38 -3.90 -3.96
N GLU A 27 -6.94 -2.73 -3.55
CA GLU A 27 -7.66 -1.47 -3.84
C GLU A 27 -7.72 -1.18 -5.34
N ARG A 28 -6.61 -1.37 -6.08
CA ARG A 28 -6.59 -1.21 -7.54
C ARG A 28 -7.55 -2.17 -8.24
N GLU A 29 -7.57 -3.44 -7.85
CA GLU A 29 -8.49 -4.42 -8.44
C GLU A 29 -9.94 -4.11 -8.10
N ALA A 30 -10.24 -3.66 -6.88
CA ALA A 30 -11.59 -3.25 -6.49
C ALA A 30 -12.07 -2.04 -7.30
N ILE A 31 -11.25 -0.99 -7.44
CA ILE A 31 -11.55 0.20 -8.25
C ILE A 31 -11.87 -0.21 -9.69
N LYS A 32 -11.02 -1.05 -10.29
CA LYS A 32 -11.19 -1.54 -11.65
C LYS A 32 -12.50 -2.32 -11.83
N GLU A 33 -12.82 -3.18 -10.88
CA GLU A 33 -14.04 -3.99 -10.95
C GLU A 33 -15.30 -3.14 -10.78
N TYR A 34 -15.32 -2.21 -9.81
CA TYR A 34 -16.43 -1.27 -9.66
C TYR A 34 -16.57 -0.34 -10.87
N GLY A 35 -15.45 0.09 -11.47
CA GLY A 35 -15.44 0.88 -12.70
C GLY A 35 -16.17 0.15 -13.83
N ARG A 36 -15.88 -1.14 -14.04
CA ARG A 36 -16.59 -1.97 -15.03
C ARG A 36 -18.08 -2.07 -14.75
N PHE A 37 -18.48 -2.24 -13.49
CA PHE A 37 -19.91 -2.25 -13.16
C PHE A 37 -20.57 -0.90 -13.41
N ALA A 38 -19.90 0.22 -13.09
CA ALA A 38 -20.43 1.56 -13.33
C ALA A 38 -20.59 1.88 -14.82
N GLU A 39 -19.65 1.44 -15.66
CA GLU A 39 -19.70 1.61 -17.12
C GLU A 39 -20.90 0.90 -17.76
N ASN A 40 -21.28 -0.26 -17.22
CA ASN A 40 -22.38 -1.08 -17.72
C ASN A 40 -23.71 -0.85 -16.96
N CYS A 41 -23.79 0.17 -16.09
CA CYS A 41 -24.96 0.40 -15.24
C CYS A 41 -25.95 1.39 -15.88
N ASP A 42 -27.10 0.86 -16.31
CA ASP A 42 -28.18 1.66 -16.91
C ASP A 42 -29.01 2.44 -15.88
N TYR A 43 -28.87 2.14 -14.59
CA TYR A 43 -29.58 2.82 -13.49
C TYR A 43 -28.73 3.99 -12.97
N PRO A 44 -29.12 5.27 -13.22
CA PRO A 44 -28.25 6.41 -12.92
C PRO A 44 -27.97 6.59 -11.43
N ASP A 45 -28.95 6.32 -10.58
CA ASP A 45 -28.85 6.35 -9.12
C ASP A 45 -27.86 5.30 -8.60
N VAL A 46 -27.94 4.07 -9.11
CA VAL A 46 -26.98 2.99 -8.77
C VAL A 46 -25.58 3.34 -9.26
N ARG A 47 -25.45 3.95 -10.43
CA ARG A 47 -24.16 4.40 -10.97
C ARG A 47 -23.50 5.45 -10.08
N VAL A 48 -24.27 6.39 -9.53
CA VAL A 48 -23.78 7.39 -8.57
C VAL A 48 -23.22 6.69 -7.32
N LEU A 49 -23.95 5.71 -6.77
CA LEU A 49 -23.47 4.93 -5.62
C LEU A 49 -22.14 4.21 -5.93
N LEU A 50 -22.00 3.61 -7.12
CA LEU A 50 -20.75 2.97 -7.53
C LEU A 50 -19.61 3.98 -7.67
N GLN A 51 -19.88 5.18 -8.21
CA GLN A 51 -18.88 6.24 -8.33
C GLN A 51 -18.41 6.77 -6.97
N GLU A 52 -19.31 6.87 -6.00
CA GLU A 52 -18.95 7.23 -4.61
C GLU A 52 -18.03 6.18 -3.99
N VAL A 53 -18.35 4.88 -4.13
CA VAL A 53 -17.49 3.80 -3.66
C VAL A 53 -16.12 3.83 -4.34
N ILE A 54 -16.07 4.04 -5.66
CA ILE A 54 -14.80 4.17 -6.40
C ILE A 54 -13.95 5.31 -5.82
N LYS A 55 -14.55 6.48 -5.58
CA LYS A 55 -13.85 7.65 -5.04
C LYS A 55 -13.26 7.39 -3.66
N ASP A 56 -13.99 6.71 -2.79
CA ASP A 56 -13.51 6.35 -1.44
C ASP A 56 -12.35 5.35 -1.49
N ARG A 57 -12.42 4.40 -2.43
CA ARG A 57 -11.35 3.42 -2.70
C ARG A 57 -10.10 4.11 -3.24
N GLU A 58 -10.24 5.04 -4.18
CA GLU A 58 -9.12 5.84 -4.69
C GLU A 58 -8.45 6.68 -3.59
N HIS A 59 -9.22 7.23 -2.66
CA HIS A 59 -8.66 7.91 -1.49
C HIS A 59 -7.87 6.95 -0.62
N SER A 60 -8.42 5.76 -0.35
CA SER A 60 -7.75 4.71 0.42
C SER A 60 -6.45 4.26 -0.25
N LEU A 61 -6.45 4.08 -1.58
CA LEU A 61 -5.26 3.73 -2.35
C LEU A 61 -4.15 4.78 -2.20
N ARG A 62 -4.47 6.07 -2.37
CA ARG A 62 -3.49 7.15 -2.18
C ARG A 62 -2.89 7.17 -0.77
N MET A 63 -3.73 6.92 0.24
CA MET A 63 -3.28 6.81 1.63
C MET A 63 -2.30 5.64 1.82
N LEU A 64 -2.59 4.47 1.24
CA LEU A 64 -1.70 3.31 1.31
C LEU A 64 -0.36 3.59 0.62
N GLU A 65 -0.39 4.16 -0.58
CA GLU A 65 0.81 4.53 -1.35
C GLU A 65 1.69 5.52 -0.56
N GLU A 66 1.08 6.54 0.05
CA GLU A 66 1.78 7.50 0.91
C GLU A 66 2.46 6.81 2.10
N LYS A 67 1.75 5.92 2.80
CA LYS A 67 2.32 5.21 3.97
C LYS A 67 3.42 4.24 3.56
N ARG A 68 3.29 3.58 2.41
CA ARG A 68 4.36 2.73 1.88
C ARG A 68 5.59 3.57 1.53
N ALA A 69 5.44 4.70 0.86
CA ALA A 69 6.54 5.61 0.53
C ALA A 69 7.25 6.12 1.81
N MET A 70 6.49 6.51 2.83
CA MET A 70 7.04 6.93 4.13
C MET A 70 7.84 5.81 4.81
N LEU A 71 7.37 4.57 4.75
CA LEU A 71 8.07 3.43 5.33
C LEU A 71 9.37 3.14 4.57
N VAL A 72 9.33 3.10 3.24
CA VAL A 72 10.52 2.90 2.41
C VAL A 72 11.59 3.95 2.71
N ALA A 73 11.23 5.23 2.71
CA ALA A 73 12.16 6.32 3.01
C ALA A 73 12.79 6.22 4.42
N LYS A 74 12.00 5.79 5.42
CA LYS A 74 12.51 5.54 6.77
C LYS A 74 13.53 4.41 6.80
N PHE A 75 13.31 3.34 6.04
CA PHE A 75 14.25 2.20 6.01
C PHE A 75 15.52 2.52 5.24
N GLU A 76 15.43 3.20 4.09
CA GLU A 76 16.62 3.66 3.35
C GLU A 76 17.50 4.57 4.21
N THR A 77 16.90 5.43 5.04
CA THR A 77 17.65 6.26 5.99
C THR A 77 18.35 5.43 7.06
N LEU A 78 17.70 4.39 7.58
CA LEU A 78 18.27 3.51 8.61
C LEU A 78 19.42 2.64 8.08
N ASP A 79 19.28 2.12 6.86
CA ASP A 79 20.31 1.31 6.21
C ASP A 79 21.58 2.15 5.95
N ASN A 80 21.42 3.39 5.46
CA ASN A 80 22.54 4.32 5.25
C ASN A 80 23.28 4.70 6.54
N ILE A 81 22.56 4.80 7.67
CA ILE A 81 23.19 5.06 8.98
C ILE A 81 23.99 3.83 9.42
N ASN A 82 23.44 2.63 9.29
CA ASN A 82 24.10 1.40 9.73
C ASN A 82 25.40 1.13 8.95
N ASP A 83 25.43 1.44 7.65
CA ASP A 83 26.64 1.33 6.82
C ASP A 83 27.69 2.40 7.14
N SER A 84 27.29 3.54 7.70
CA SER A 84 28.22 4.62 8.09
C SER A 84 28.98 4.34 9.41
N PHE A 85 28.58 3.31 10.16
CA PHE A 85 29.21 2.89 11.41
C PHE A 85 29.85 1.48 11.35
N ALA A 86 29.82 0.83 10.17
CA ALA A 86 30.44 -0.47 9.90
C ALA A 86 31.81 -0.31 9.24
#